data_AF-A0A1G8BG74-F1
#
_entry.id   AF-A0A1G8BG74-F1
#
_cell.length_a   1.000
_cell.length_b   1.000
_cell.length_c   1.000
_cell.angle_alpha   90.00
_cell.angle_beta   90.00
_cell.angle_gamma   90.00
#
_symmetry.space_group_name_H-M   'P 1'
#
loop_
_entity.id
_entity.type
_entity.pdbx_description
1 polymer ?
#
loop_
_entity_poly.entity_id
_entity_poly.type
_entity_poly.pdbx_seq_one_letter_code
_entity_poly.pdbx_strand_id
1 'polypeptide(L)' 'MSNFGSQGVCMYVCLCHGVSDKKIKKLILNEGITDIRGIKKCTALGSQCGKCVRQTKEIINETLAGEYRQAS' A
#
# COMPACT_ATOMS: atom_id res chain seq x y z
N MET A 1 -12.02 -16.77 -26.49
CA MET A 1 -12.43 -16.34 -25.13
C MET A 1 -11.29 -16.60 -24.16
N SER A 2 -10.35 -15.66 -24.04
CA SER A 2 -9.31 -15.69 -23.00
C SER A 2 -9.13 -14.24 -22.56
N ASN A 3 -10.07 -13.77 -21.75
CA ASN A 3 -10.07 -12.45 -21.14
C ASN A 3 -8.97 -12.46 -20.05
N PHE A 4 -7.70 -12.39 -20.47
CA PHE A 4 -6.58 -12.22 -19.54
C PHE A 4 -6.60 -10.76 -19.10
N GLY A 5 -7.46 -10.49 -18.11
CA GLY A 5 -7.53 -9.20 -17.45
C GLY A 5 -6.13 -8.75 -17.08
N SER A 6 -5.79 -7.55 -17.51
CA SER A 6 -4.62 -6.77 -17.12
C SER A 6 -4.48 -6.77 -15.60
N GLN A 7 -3.72 -7.72 -15.07
CA GLN A 7 -3.34 -7.76 -13.67
C GLN A 7 -2.35 -6.62 -13.45
N GLY A 8 -2.86 -5.43 -13.09
CA GLY A 8 -2.03 -4.31 -12.68
C GLY A 8 -1.02 -4.78 -11.63
N VAL A 9 0.24 -4.47 -11.82
CA VAL A 9 1.34 -5.02 -11.02
C VAL A 9 1.18 -4.57 -9.56
N CYS A 10 1.03 -5.51 -8.63
CA CYS A 10 1.11 -5.22 -7.20
C CYS A 10 2.58 -5.17 -6.78
N MET A 11 3.02 -4.04 -6.24
CA MET A 11 4.37 -3.89 -5.70
C MET A 11 4.35 -4.19 -4.20
N TYR A 12 5.29 -5.01 -3.72
CA TYR A 12 5.48 -5.22 -2.29
C TYR A 12 6.22 -4.04 -1.67
N VAL A 13 5.58 -3.40 -0.70
CA VAL A 13 6.14 -2.28 0.08
C VAL A 13 6.87 -2.81 1.31
N CYS A 14 6.34 -3.85 1.95
CA CYS A 14 7.01 -4.53 3.07
C CYS A 14 7.27 -5.99 2.74
N LEU A 15 8.55 -6.36 2.61
CA LEU A 15 8.95 -7.75 2.37
C LEU A 15 8.89 -8.62 3.63
N CYS A 16 9.04 -8.02 4.81
CA CYS A 16 9.06 -8.75 6.09
C CYS A 16 7.70 -9.35 6.44
N HIS A 17 6.63 -8.62 6.11
CA HIS A 17 5.25 -8.98 6.42
C HIS A 17 4.41 -9.19 5.15
N GLY A 18 5.03 -9.18 3.96
CA GLY A 18 4.34 -9.40 2.68
C GLY A 18 3.25 -8.37 2.36
N VAL A 19 3.47 -7.10 2.70
CA VAL A 19 2.47 -6.04 2.51
C VAL A 19 2.66 -5.36 1.16
N SER A 20 1.62 -5.37 0.33
CA SER A 20 1.60 -4.71 -0.99
C SER A 20 1.04 -3.30 -0.94
N ASP A 21 1.38 -2.49 -1.94
CA ASP A 21 0.85 -1.15 -2.15
C ASP A 21 -0.69 -1.18 -2.25
N LYS A 22 -1.24 -2.18 -2.95
CA LYS A 22 -2.70 -2.38 -3.07
C LYS A 22 -3.36 -2.60 -1.72
N LYS A 23 -2.73 -3.37 -0.83
CA LYS A 23 -3.24 -3.59 0.53
C LYS A 23 -3.29 -2.27 1.28
N ILE A 24 -2.23 -1.47 1.23
CA ILE A 24 -2.15 -0.16 1.89
C ILE A 24 -3.25 0.77 1.35
N LYS A 25 -3.39 0.90 0.03
CA LYS A 25 -4.45 1.71 -0.58
C LYS A 25 -5.85 1.24 -0.23
N LYS A 26 -6.06 -0.08 -0.17
CA LYS A 26 -7.34 -0.64 0.23
C LYS A 26 -7.71 -0.19 1.64
N LEU A 27 -6.76 -0.19 2.58
CA LEU A 27 -6.97 0.31 3.94
C LEU A 27 -7.28 1.81 3.96
N ILE A 28 -6.57 2.61 3.16
CA ILE A 28 -6.82 4.05 3.08
C ILE A 28 -8.23 4.32 2.54
N LEU A 29 -8.59 3.71 1.41
CA LEU A 29 -9.84 3.98 0.70
C LEU A 29 -11.08 3.33 1.32
N ASN A 30 -10.96 2.11 1.87
CA ASN A 30 -12.10 1.39 2.44
C ASN A 30 -12.26 1.58 3.94
N GLU A 31 -11.14 1.64 4.68
CA GLU A 31 -11.17 1.81 6.14
C GLU A 31 -10.95 3.27 6.55
N GLY A 32 -10.65 4.17 5.61
CA GLY A 32 -10.43 5.59 5.89
C GLY A 32 -9.14 5.87 6.67
N ILE A 33 -8.17 4.93 6.65
CA ILE A 33 -6.93 5.08 7.41
C ILE A 33 -5.99 6.04 6.67
N THR A 34 -5.80 7.23 7.21
CA THR A 34 -4.99 8.29 6.58
C THR A 34 -3.63 8.50 7.25
N ASP A 35 -3.22 7.60 8.14
CA ASP A 35 -1.99 7.74 8.92
C ASP A 35 -1.20 6.44 9.02
N ILE A 36 0.13 6.59 9.18
CA ILE A 36 1.03 5.44 9.25
C ILE A 36 0.76 4.55 10.47
N ARG A 37 0.29 5.10 11.60
CA ARG A 37 0.07 4.31 12.82
C ARG A 37 -1.13 3.38 12.63
N GLY A 38 -2.20 3.84 12.00
CA GLY A 38 -3.34 3.01 11.60
C GLY A 38 -2.91 1.89 10.66
N ILE A 39 -2.14 2.19 9.61
CA ILE A 39 -1.67 1.17 8.67
C ILE A 39 -0.79 0.13 9.37
N LYS A 40 0.13 0.56 10.25
CA LYS A 40 0.96 -0.36 11.04
C LYS A 40 0.13 -1.27 11.94
N LYS A 41 -0.94 -0.77 12.56
CA LYS A 41 -1.86 -1.57 13.37
C LYS A 41 -2.60 -2.62 12.54
N CYS A 42 -2.99 -2.30 11.30
CA CYS A 42 -3.73 -3.23 10.45
C CYS A 42 -2.86 -4.23 9.67
N THR A 43 -1.56 -3.96 9.46
CA THR A 43 -0.69 -4.77 8.58
C THR A 43 0.59 -5.30 9.21
N ALA A 44 0.90 -4.89 10.44
CA ALA A 44 2.19 -5.11 11.11
C ALA A 44 3.42 -4.56 10.36
N LEU A 45 3.25 -3.78 9.28
CA LEU A 45 4.40 -3.25 8.56
C LEU A 45 5.29 -2.40 9.48
N GLY A 46 6.60 -2.47 9.27
CA GLY A 46 7.55 -1.68 10.05
C GLY A 46 7.68 -2.07 11.52
N SER A 47 7.24 -3.28 11.92
CA SER A 47 7.59 -3.86 13.22
C SER A 47 8.86 -4.71 13.21
N GLN A 48 9.36 -5.10 12.02
CA GLN A 48 10.61 -5.86 11.87
C GLN A 48 11.79 -4.93 11.54
N CYS A 49 12.21 -4.80 10.27
CA CYS A 49 13.37 -3.96 9.90
C CYS A 49 13.06 -2.46 9.74
N GLY A 50 11.78 -2.06 9.70
CA GLY A 50 11.37 -0.65 9.57
C GLY A 50 11.59 0.01 8.20
N LYS A 51 12.26 -0.65 7.23
CA LYS A 51 12.63 -0.05 5.93
C LYS A 51 11.45 0.44 5.09
N CYS A 52 10.32 -0.26 5.18
CA CYS A 52 9.10 0.07 4.44
C CYS A 52 8.38 1.33 4.93
N VAL A 53 8.73 1.86 6.11
CA VAL A 53 7.95 2.92 6.78
C VAL A 53 7.96 4.23 6.00
N ARG A 54 9.10 4.63 5.43
CA ARG A 54 9.21 5.87 4.63
C ARG A 54 8.34 5.78 3.38
N GLN A 55 8.53 4.71 2.61
CA GLN A 55 7.78 4.45 1.38
C GLN A 55 6.27 4.30 1.62
N THR A 56 5.87 3.70 2.74
CA THR A 56 4.45 3.61 3.13
C THR A 56 3.86 5.01 3.36
N LYS A 57 4.60 5.92 4.02
CA LYS A 57 4.12 7.30 4.22
C LYS A 57 3.95 8.06 2.91
N GLU A 58 4.88 7.88 1.98
CA GLU A 58 4.80 8.46 0.64
C GLU A 58 3.54 7.96 -0.08
N ILE A 59 3.29 6.65 -0.07
CA ILE A 59 2.06 6.06 -0.64
C ILE A 59 0.81 6.62 0.01
N ILE A 60 0.79 6.80 1.34
CA ILE A 60 -0.37 7.40 2.03
C ILE A 60 -0.61 8.81 1.51
N ASN A 61 0.42 9.66 1.50
CA ASN A 61 0.30 11.04 1.04
C ASN A 61 -0.14 11.12 -0.43
N GLU A 62 0.47 10.33 -1.31
CA GLU A 62 0.11 10.26 -2.74
C GLU A 62 -1.32 9.78 -2.95
N THR A 63 -1.75 8.76 -2.18
CA THR A 63 -3.12 8.23 -2.27
C THR A 63 -4.15 9.26 -1.82
N LEU A 64 -3.85 10.01 -0.76
CA LEU A 64 -4.72 11.10 -0.27
C LEU A 64 -4.71 12.32 -1.19
N ALA A 65 -3.59 12.61 -1.83
CA ALA A 65 -3.46 13.66 -2.84
C ALA A 65 -4.12 13.27 -4.19
N GLY A 66 -4.53 12.01 -4.37
CA GLY A 66 -5.10 11.51 -5.63
C GLY A 66 -4.08 11.30 -6.74
N GLU A 67 -2.78 11.35 -6.43
CA GLU A 67 -1.68 11.35 -7.40
C GLU A 67 -1.11 9.96 -7.71
N TYR A 68 -1.71 8.87 -7.20
CA TYR A 68 -1.28 7.55 -7.63
C TYR A 68 -1.72 7.31 -9.08
N ARG A 69 -0.92 7.80 -10.04
CA ARG A 69 -0.90 7.29 -11.40
C ARG A 69 -0.66 5.79 -11.27
N GLN A 70 -1.73 5.02 -11.40
CA GLN A 70 -1.63 3.62 -11.69
C GLN A 70 -0.97 3.52 -13.07
N ALA A 71 0.37 3.58 -13.10
CA ALA A 71 1.13 3.23 -14.27
C ALA A 71 1.04 1.72 -14.43
N SER A 72 -0.01 1.27 -15.11
CA SER A 72 -0.17 -0.06 -15.72
C SER A 72 -1.33 -0.01 -16.71
#